data_AF-A0A820QEZ6-F1
#
_entry.id   AF-A0A820QEZ6-F1
#
_cell.length_a   1.000
_cell.length_b   1.000
_cell.length_c   1.000
_cell.angle_alpha   90.00
_cell.angle_beta   90.00
_cell.angle_gamma   90.00
#
_symmetry.space_group_name_H-M   'P 1'
#
loop_
_entity.id
_entity.type
_entity.pdbx_description
1 polymer ?
#
loop_
_entity_poly.entity_id
_entity_poly.type
_entity_poly.pdbx_seq_one_letter_code
_entity_poly.pdbx_strand_id
1 'polypeptide(L)'
;MARFLTNNGNIHRAFFSNSSVVQTLIKKPSVLLINHGYPPLFNAGSEVYTQTLAVWLKRSEKTSAVSIISREQDPFRSDFLIRQTQDEHDSSIPIFLINHAREAPYQRFVNNDIEHCFEDICQNLHTKPNIVHFGHLNHLSLTLPQRAKDILGAKVIYTLHDYWLMCPRGQFLI
;
A
#
# COMPACT_ATOMS: atom_id res chain seq x y z
N MET A 1 25.12 -32.21 -41.93
CA MET A 1 25.27 -33.48 -42.69
C MET A 1 25.97 -34.48 -41.78
N ALA A 2 25.20 -35.29 -41.05
CA ALA A 2 25.69 -36.42 -40.24
C ALA A 2 24.55 -37.45 -40.14
N ARG A 3 24.92 -38.72 -40.31
CA ARG A 3 24.09 -39.84 -40.76
C ARG A 3 23.09 -40.36 -39.73
N PHE A 4 21.90 -40.72 -40.22
CA PHE A 4 20.97 -41.62 -39.53
C PHE A 4 21.44 -43.07 -39.70
N LEU A 5 21.49 -43.83 -38.60
CA LEU A 5 21.51 -45.29 -38.61
C LEU A 5 20.25 -45.77 -37.88
N THR A 6 19.44 -46.56 -38.58
CA THR A 6 18.25 -47.24 -38.07
C THR A 6 18.63 -48.55 -37.40
N ASN A 7 18.03 -48.88 -36.25
CA ASN A 7 17.74 -50.28 -35.92
C ASN A 7 16.60 -50.42 -34.90
N ASN A 8 15.53 -51.07 -35.36
CA ASN A 8 14.62 -52.01 -34.69
C ASN A 8 14.15 -51.78 -33.24
N GLY A 9 12.84 -51.52 -33.13
CA GLY A 9 11.93 -52.34 -32.32
C GLY A 9 11.85 -52.10 -30.79
N ASN A 10 10.65 -51.69 -30.36
CA ASN A 10 10.08 -51.72 -29.00
C ASN A 10 10.26 -50.50 -28.07
N ILE A 11 9.14 -49.75 -28.00
CA ILE A 11 8.51 -49.13 -26.81
C ILE A 11 9.41 -48.68 -25.66
N HIS A 12 9.76 -47.40 -25.68
CA HIS A 12 9.54 -46.54 -24.53
C HIS A 12 8.96 -45.22 -25.03
N ARG A 13 7.66 -45.00 -24.76
CA ARG A 13 7.05 -43.67 -24.84
C ARG A 13 7.74 -42.85 -23.76
N ALA A 14 8.81 -42.16 -24.14
CA ALA A 14 9.53 -41.28 -23.25
C ALA A 14 8.59 -40.14 -22.89
N PHE A 15 7.88 -40.29 -21.78
CA PHE A 15 7.31 -39.21 -21.01
C PHE A 15 8.50 -38.38 -20.47
N PHE A 16 9.09 -37.58 -21.34
CA PHE A 16 9.90 -36.47 -20.88
C PHE A 16 8.95 -35.38 -20.43
N SER A 17 8.82 -35.33 -19.12
CA SER A 17 8.34 -34.21 -18.33
C SER A 17 9.12 -32.94 -18.69
N ASN A 18 8.73 -32.26 -19.76
CA ASN A 18 9.11 -30.87 -19.95
C ASN A 18 8.25 -29.97 -19.03
N SER A 19 8.39 -30.21 -17.73
CA SER A 19 7.97 -29.33 -16.63
C SER A 19 9.08 -28.32 -16.31
N SER A 20 9.73 -27.79 -17.35
CA SER A 20 10.74 -26.73 -17.24
C SER A 20 10.35 -25.50 -18.06
N VAL A 21 9.06 -25.31 -18.29
CA VAL A 21 8.51 -23.98 -18.62
C VAL A 21 8.53 -23.17 -17.33
N VAL A 22 9.68 -22.52 -17.09
CA VAL A 22 9.91 -21.36 -16.23
C VAL A 22 8.68 -20.99 -15.37
N GLN A 23 8.55 -21.64 -14.21
CA GLN A 23 7.79 -21.06 -13.11
C GLN A 23 8.58 -19.84 -12.66
N THR A 24 8.38 -18.70 -13.34
CA THR A 24 8.69 -17.40 -12.74
C THR A 24 7.91 -17.38 -11.44
N LEU A 25 8.60 -17.47 -10.30
CA LEU A 25 8.00 -17.25 -8.99
C LEU A 25 7.35 -15.87 -9.04
N ILE A 26 6.03 -15.82 -9.27
CA ILE A 26 5.29 -14.57 -9.21
C ILE A 26 5.37 -14.15 -7.75
N LYS A 27 6.30 -13.24 -7.45
CA LYS A 27 6.46 -12.69 -6.10
C LYS A 27 5.13 -12.04 -5.73
N LYS A 28 4.49 -12.58 -4.68
CA LYS A 28 3.23 -12.06 -4.15
C LYS A 28 3.40 -10.56 -3.82
N PRO A 29 2.48 -9.67 -4.24
CA PRO A 29 2.59 -8.25 -3.93
C PRO A 29 2.60 -7.96 -2.43
N SER A 30 3.28 -6.88 -2.07
CA SER A 30 3.21 -6.27 -0.74
C SER A 30 2.52 -4.92 -0.90
N VAL A 31 1.47 -4.71 -0.11
CA VAL A 31 0.55 -3.59 -0.28
C VAL A 31 0.70 -2.62 0.90
N LEU A 32 0.84 -1.35 0.57
CA LEU A 32 0.73 -0.25 1.52
C LEU A 32 -0.59 0.47 1.28
N LEU A 33 -1.47 0.48 2.27
CA LEU A 33 -2.74 1.21 2.24
C LEU A 33 -2.57 2.56 2.92
N ILE A 34 -3.08 3.62 2.32
CA ILE A 34 -2.96 4.98 2.83
C ILE A 34 -4.33 5.63 2.87
N ASN A 35 -4.75 6.05 4.05
CA ASN A 35 -5.99 6.79 4.24
C ASN A 35 -5.82 7.80 5.37
N HIS A 36 -6.42 8.98 5.28
CA HIS A 36 -6.27 10.02 6.30
C HIS A 36 -6.79 9.65 7.69
N GLY A 37 -7.64 8.63 7.79
CA GLY A 37 -8.11 8.08 9.06
C GLY A 37 -8.10 6.56 9.03
N TYR A 38 -8.14 5.95 10.20
CA TYR A 38 -8.23 4.50 10.36
C TYR A 38 -8.89 4.14 11.70
N PRO A 39 -9.70 3.06 11.77
CA PRO A 39 -10.29 2.61 13.02
C PRO A 39 -9.26 2.22 14.08
N PRO A 40 -9.57 2.41 15.38
CA PRO A 40 -10.81 2.98 15.92
C PRO A 40 -10.79 4.52 16.03
N LEU A 41 -9.69 5.17 15.65
CA LEU A 41 -9.54 6.63 15.80
C LEU A 41 -10.51 7.40 14.90
N PHE A 42 -10.77 6.88 13.69
CA PHE A 42 -11.76 7.40 12.77
C PHE A 42 -12.52 6.23 12.12
N ASN A 43 -13.85 6.34 11.99
CA ASN A 43 -14.74 5.23 11.62
C ASN A 43 -15.77 5.57 10.51
N ALA A 44 -15.45 6.51 9.64
CA ALA A 44 -16.21 6.86 8.44
C ALA A 44 -16.01 5.83 7.32
N GLY A 45 -16.74 6.02 6.20
CA GLY A 45 -16.83 5.02 5.13
C GLY A 45 -15.50 4.63 4.48
N SER A 46 -14.62 5.59 4.16
CA SER A 46 -13.29 5.30 3.57
C SER A 46 -12.37 4.55 4.56
N GLU A 47 -12.54 4.81 5.85
CA GLU A 47 -11.72 4.29 6.93
C GLU A 47 -12.08 2.83 7.21
N VAL A 48 -13.38 2.54 7.35
CA VAL A 48 -13.92 1.18 7.47
C VAL A 48 -13.64 0.36 6.20
N TYR A 49 -13.75 0.97 5.02
CA TYR A 49 -13.37 0.32 3.77
C TYR A 49 -11.90 -0.09 3.77
N THR A 50 -11.00 0.82 4.17
CA THR A 50 -9.57 0.57 4.21
C THR A 50 -9.22 -0.57 5.17
N GLN A 51 -9.82 -0.61 6.36
CA GLN A 51 -9.64 -1.71 7.32
C GLN A 51 -10.14 -3.04 6.76
N THR A 52 -11.35 -3.06 6.20
CA THR A 52 -11.94 -4.26 5.59
C THR A 52 -11.04 -4.81 4.48
N LEU A 53 -10.53 -3.92 3.62
CA LEU A 53 -9.61 -4.27 2.54
C LEU A 53 -8.28 -4.79 3.09
N ALA A 54 -7.72 -4.17 4.14
CA ALA A 54 -6.47 -4.59 4.76
C ALA A 54 -6.55 -6.02 5.27
N VAL A 55 -7.58 -6.33 6.05
CA VAL A 55 -7.82 -7.67 6.62
C VAL A 55 -8.05 -8.69 5.52
N TRP A 56 -8.83 -8.35 4.49
CA TRP A 56 -9.07 -9.25 3.36
C TRP A 56 -7.78 -9.54 2.58
N LEU A 57 -6.99 -8.51 2.27
CA LEU A 57 -5.71 -8.65 1.57
C LEU A 57 -4.74 -9.49 2.37
N LYS A 58 -4.69 -9.29 3.68
CA LYS A 58 -3.80 -10.04 4.59
C LYS A 58 -4.14 -11.52 4.65
N ARG A 59 -5.43 -11.86 4.63
CA ARG A 59 -5.92 -13.25 4.58
C ARG A 59 -5.79 -13.89 3.19
N SER A 60 -5.62 -13.07 2.15
CA SER A 60 -5.46 -13.57 0.79
C SER A 60 -4.10 -14.24 0.60
N GLU A 61 -4.11 -15.46 0.06
CA GLU A 61 -2.87 -16.14 -0.36
C GLU A 61 -2.14 -15.40 -1.49
N LYS A 62 -2.73 -14.37 -2.09
CA LYS A 62 -2.12 -13.59 -3.17
C LYS A 62 -1.24 -12.46 -2.66
N THR A 63 -1.29 -12.11 -1.37
CA THR A 63 -0.56 -10.97 -0.80
C THR A 63 0.55 -11.46 0.12
N SER A 64 1.73 -10.86 0.03
CA SER A 64 2.87 -11.18 0.90
C SER A 64 2.85 -10.39 2.20
N ALA A 65 2.49 -9.11 2.15
CA ALA A 65 2.46 -8.22 3.32
C ALA A 65 1.46 -7.10 3.10
N VAL A 66 0.87 -6.62 4.19
CA VAL A 66 -0.03 -5.47 4.22
C VAL A 66 0.47 -4.55 5.34
N SER A 67 0.53 -3.25 5.06
CA SER A 67 0.86 -2.21 6.04
C SER A 67 -0.01 -0.99 5.77
N ILE A 68 -0.18 -0.14 6.77
CA ILE A 68 -1.11 0.99 6.69
C ILE A 68 -0.41 2.26 7.16
N ILE A 69 -0.60 3.37 6.43
CA ILE A 69 -0.28 4.71 6.92
C ILE A 69 -1.58 5.47 7.09
N SER A 70 -1.73 6.11 8.24
CA SER A 70 -2.84 7.00 8.50
C SER A 70 -2.42 8.19 9.37
N ARG A 71 -3.30 9.18 9.48
CA ARG A 71 -3.10 10.30 10.37
C ARG A 71 -3.68 9.96 11.74
N GLU A 72 -3.08 10.48 12.80
CA GLU A 72 -3.75 10.66 14.09
C GLU A 72 -3.85 12.13 14.47
N GLN A 73 -4.80 12.46 15.35
CA GLN A 73 -5.05 13.81 15.84
C GLN A 73 -4.96 13.84 17.36
N ASP A 74 -3.74 13.82 17.88
CA ASP A 74 -3.48 13.96 19.30
C ASP A 74 -2.88 15.35 19.59
N PRO A 75 -3.66 16.30 20.15
CA PRO A 75 -3.17 17.65 20.44
C PRO A 75 -2.12 17.68 21.55
N PHE A 76 -1.96 16.59 22.32
CA PHE A 76 -0.95 16.48 23.37
C PHE A 76 0.37 15.89 22.88
N ARG A 77 0.44 15.49 21.60
CA ARG A 77 1.67 15.04 20.95
C ARG A 77 2.19 16.10 20.01
N SER A 78 3.49 16.06 19.72
CA SER A 78 4.10 16.89 18.69
C SER A 78 3.56 16.48 17.32
N ASP A 79 3.33 17.45 16.43
CA ASP A 79 3.00 17.12 15.05
C ASP A 79 4.18 16.42 14.39
N PHE A 80 3.86 15.60 13.38
CA PHE A 80 4.77 14.76 12.62
C PHE A 80 5.46 13.65 13.44
N LEU A 81 5.05 13.45 14.70
CA LEU A 81 5.42 12.27 15.45
C LEU A 81 4.83 11.02 14.78
N ILE A 82 5.69 10.05 14.48
CA ILE A 82 5.30 8.77 13.90
C ILE A 82 5.15 7.76 15.04
N ARG A 83 3.98 7.14 15.12
CA ARG A 83 3.68 6.07 16.07
C ARG A 83 3.32 4.80 15.32
N GLN A 84 3.79 3.67 15.82
CA GLN A 84 3.39 2.37 15.30
C GLN A 84 2.36 1.72 16.22
N THR A 85 1.34 1.12 15.62
CA THR A 85 0.34 0.27 16.27
C THR A 85 0.00 -0.90 15.36
N GLN A 86 -1.01 -1.68 15.71
CA GLN A 86 -1.51 -2.81 14.94
C GLN A 86 -3.03 -2.71 14.76
N ASP A 87 -3.55 -3.36 13.72
CA ASP A 87 -4.99 -3.46 13.50
C ASP A 87 -5.66 -4.32 14.59
N GLU A 88 -6.88 -3.92 14.97
CA GLU A 88 -7.64 -4.58 16.05
C GLU A 88 -8.23 -5.95 15.64
N HIS A 89 -8.45 -6.17 14.34
CA HIS A 89 -8.98 -7.43 13.80
C HIS A 89 -7.87 -8.38 13.33
N ASP A 90 -6.69 -7.85 13.00
CA ASP A 90 -5.50 -8.64 12.66
C ASP A 90 -4.21 -7.93 13.12
N SER A 91 -3.68 -8.36 14.28
CA SER A 91 -2.49 -7.75 14.89
C SER A 91 -1.21 -7.90 14.05
N SER A 92 -1.22 -8.73 13.00
CA SER A 92 -0.09 -8.86 12.09
C SER A 92 -0.04 -7.78 11.00
N ILE A 93 -1.02 -6.86 10.97
CA ILE A 93 -1.05 -5.68 10.10
C ILE A 93 -0.52 -4.48 10.88
N PRO A 94 0.71 -4.01 10.60
CA PRO A 94 1.25 -2.80 11.22
C PRO A 94 0.58 -1.54 10.65
N ILE A 95 0.30 -0.60 11.53
CA ILE A 95 -0.25 0.72 11.23
C ILE A 95 0.73 1.77 11.70
N PHE A 96 1.08 2.69 10.80
CA PHE A 96 1.92 3.85 11.07
C PHE A 96 1.01 5.09 11.11
N LEU A 97 0.95 5.71 12.28
CA LEU A 97 0.15 6.89 12.54
C LEU A 97 1.06 8.09 12.55
N ILE A 98 0.78 9.06 11.69
CA ILE A 98 1.47 10.35 11.68
C ILE A 98 0.59 11.34 12.42
N ASN A 99 1.06 11.85 13.57
CA ASN A 99 0.30 12.86 14.30
C ASN A 99 0.29 14.17 13.50
N HIS A 100 -0.89 14.71 13.22
CA HIS A 100 -1.01 16.02 12.57
C HIS A 100 -2.27 16.68 13.11
N ALA A 101 -2.14 17.27 14.31
CA ALA A 101 -3.26 17.82 15.06
C ALA A 101 -3.49 19.31 14.79
N ARG A 102 -2.45 20.05 14.39
CA ARG A 102 -2.51 21.49 14.12
C ARG A 102 -2.17 21.79 12.66
N GLU A 103 -3.14 21.54 11.78
CA GLU A 103 -2.96 21.83 10.36
C GLU A 103 -2.93 23.34 10.10
N ALA A 104 -1.82 23.84 9.56
CA ALA A 104 -1.74 25.22 9.09
C ALA A 104 -2.37 25.36 7.69
N PRO A 105 -2.97 26.52 7.35
CA PRO A 105 -3.64 26.70 6.06
C PRO A 105 -2.77 26.41 4.82
N TYR A 106 -1.46 26.72 4.89
CA TYR A 106 -0.53 26.49 3.79
C TYR A 106 -0.14 25.00 3.61
N GLN A 107 -0.41 24.14 4.60
CA GLN A 107 -0.14 22.71 4.56
C GLN A 107 -1.30 21.87 4.00
N ARG A 108 -2.42 22.50 3.66
CA ARG A 108 -3.67 21.82 3.28
C ARG A 108 -3.54 20.89 2.07
N PHE A 109 -2.66 21.24 1.12
CA PHE A 109 -2.49 20.53 -0.14
C PHE A 109 -1.12 19.85 -0.23
N VAL A 110 -0.07 20.62 0.04
CA VAL A 110 1.31 20.15 0.04
C VAL A 110 1.84 20.30 1.46
N ASN A 111 2.35 19.21 2.02
CA ASN A 111 2.86 19.18 3.37
C ASN A 111 4.16 18.37 3.39
N ASN A 112 5.28 19.09 3.27
CA ASN A 112 6.61 18.48 3.20
C ASN A 112 6.93 17.65 4.45
N ASP A 113 6.41 18.02 5.62
CA ASP A 113 6.66 17.26 6.85
C ASP A 113 5.95 15.90 6.82
N ILE A 114 4.72 15.85 6.30
CA ILE A 114 4.02 14.58 6.03
C ILE A 114 4.75 13.77 4.96
N GLU A 115 5.27 14.41 3.91
CA GLU A 115 6.08 13.73 2.89
C GLU A 115 7.33 13.10 3.50
N HIS A 116 8.05 13.81 4.36
CA HIS A 116 9.22 13.28 5.07
C HIS A 116 8.82 12.10 5.96
N CYS A 117 7.74 12.21 6.75
CA CYS A 117 7.27 11.09 7.56
C CYS A 117 6.92 9.86 6.70
N PHE A 118 6.25 10.08 5.55
CA PHE A 118 5.92 9.02 4.62
C PHE A 118 7.18 8.34 4.06
N GLU A 119 8.18 9.13 3.65
CA GLU A 119 9.47 8.64 3.16
C GLU A 119 10.19 7.83 4.25
N ASP A 120 10.25 8.34 5.47
CA ASP A 120 10.86 7.68 6.62
C ASP A 120 10.17 6.33 6.91
N ILE A 121 8.84 6.29 6.95
CA ILE A 121 8.10 5.04 7.13
C ILE A 121 8.46 4.07 6.01
N CYS A 122 8.35 4.49 4.75
CA CYS A 122 8.63 3.67 3.58
C CYS A 122 10.07 3.13 3.58
N GLN A 123 11.04 3.93 4.00
CA GLN A 123 12.45 3.55 4.11
C GLN A 123 12.70 2.51 5.21
N ASN A 124 11.95 2.57 6.32
CA ASN A 124 12.10 1.68 7.46
C ASN A 124 11.21 0.43 7.44
N LEU A 125 10.28 0.30 6.48
CA LEU A 125 9.48 -0.92 6.30
C LEU A 125 10.38 -2.15 6.02
N HIS A 126 10.17 -3.22 6.81
CA HIS A 126 10.85 -4.50 6.61
C HIS A 126 10.60 -5.08 5.21
N THR A 127 9.37 -4.97 4.72
CA THR A 127 8.98 -5.42 3.38
C THR A 127 8.59 -4.22 2.55
N LYS A 128 9.36 -3.92 1.50
CA LYS A 128 9.07 -2.80 0.60
C LYS A 128 7.78 -3.07 -0.19
N PRO A 129 6.77 -2.18 -0.11
CA PRO A 129 5.54 -2.34 -0.86
C PRO A 129 5.79 -2.10 -2.35
N ASN A 130 5.17 -2.93 -3.20
CA ASN A 130 5.20 -2.77 -4.65
C ASN A 130 3.85 -2.30 -5.22
N ILE A 131 2.84 -2.19 -4.35
CA ILE A 131 1.56 -1.54 -4.61
C ILE A 131 1.30 -0.58 -3.45
N VAL A 132 0.98 0.68 -3.78
CA VAL A 132 0.46 1.66 -2.82
C VAL A 132 -0.96 2.02 -3.22
N HIS A 133 -1.91 1.81 -2.32
CA HIS A 133 -3.31 2.11 -2.52
C HIS A 133 -3.72 3.29 -1.64
N PHE A 134 -4.24 4.32 -2.27
CA PHE A 134 -4.72 5.54 -1.63
C PHE A 134 -6.25 5.51 -1.57
N GLY A 135 -6.80 5.70 -0.38
CA GLY A 135 -8.22 5.93 -0.17
C GLY A 135 -8.52 7.44 -0.22
N HIS A 136 -8.06 8.18 0.77
CA HIS A 136 -8.36 9.60 0.88
C HIS A 136 -7.19 10.37 1.52
N LEU A 137 -6.84 11.53 0.95
CA LEU A 137 -5.62 12.29 1.26
C LEU A 137 -5.83 13.56 2.12
N ASN A 138 -7.04 13.79 2.64
CA ASN A 138 -7.29 14.92 3.56
C ASN A 138 -6.24 14.96 4.67
N HIS A 139 -5.76 16.15 5.05
CA HIS A 139 -4.77 16.33 6.13
C HIS A 139 -3.44 15.56 5.96
N LEU A 140 -3.25 14.91 4.81
CA LEU A 140 -1.99 14.37 4.33
C LEU A 140 -1.46 15.31 3.23
N SER A 141 -0.55 14.84 2.39
CA SER A 141 -0.12 15.58 1.20
C SER A 141 -0.67 14.98 -0.09
N LEU A 142 -1.12 15.84 -1.02
CA LEU A 142 -1.58 15.46 -2.36
C LEU A 142 -0.47 14.92 -3.27
N THR A 143 0.79 15.16 -2.90
CA THR A 143 1.96 14.71 -3.67
C THR A 143 2.34 13.26 -3.36
N LEU A 144 1.79 12.66 -2.29
CA LEU A 144 2.15 11.31 -1.85
C LEU A 144 2.02 10.23 -2.94
N PRO A 145 1.01 10.25 -3.84
CA PRO A 145 0.95 9.35 -4.98
C PRO A 145 2.17 9.45 -5.90
N GLN A 146 2.70 10.65 -6.12
CA GLN A 146 3.91 10.85 -6.92
C GLN A 146 5.14 10.37 -6.14
N ARG A 147 5.27 10.76 -4.86
CA ARG A 147 6.36 10.31 -3.98
C ARG A 147 6.45 8.79 -3.88
N ALA A 148 5.32 8.09 -3.78
CA ALA A 148 5.26 6.63 -3.77
C ALA A 148 5.87 6.00 -5.04
N LYS A 149 5.68 6.62 -6.21
CA LYS A 149 6.33 6.15 -7.45
C LYS A 149 7.83 6.44 -7.41
N ASP A 150 8.20 7.64 -7.01
CA ASP A 150 9.59 8.11 -7.08
C ASP A 150 10.52 7.33 -6.16
N ILE A 151 10.10 7.07 -4.91
CA ILE A 151 10.98 6.47 -3.89
C ILE A 151 10.86 4.94 -3.82
N LEU A 152 9.71 4.35 -4.21
CA LEU A 152 9.49 2.90 -4.14
C LEU A 152 9.48 2.21 -5.51
N GLY A 153 9.25 2.95 -6.60
CA GLY A 153 8.91 2.36 -7.90
C GLY A 153 7.58 1.59 -7.87
N ALA A 154 6.71 1.88 -6.90
CA ALA A 154 5.48 1.12 -6.68
C ALA A 154 4.38 1.46 -7.69
N LYS A 155 3.51 0.49 -7.97
CA LYS A 155 2.25 0.76 -8.67
C LYS A 155 1.31 1.50 -7.73
N VAL A 156 0.73 2.60 -8.21
CA VAL A 156 -0.16 3.44 -7.42
C VAL A 156 -1.61 3.23 -7.86
N ILE A 157 -2.48 2.97 -6.91
CA ILE A 157 -3.92 2.86 -7.08
C ILE A 157 -4.58 3.92 -6.20
N TYR A 158 -5.59 4.63 -6.72
CA TYR A 158 -6.37 5.58 -5.94
C TYR A 158 -7.85 5.21 -6.08
N THR A 159 -8.52 4.91 -4.97
CA THR A 159 -9.98 4.74 -4.94
C THR A 159 -10.64 6.07 -4.59
N LEU A 160 -11.48 6.61 -5.47
CA LEU A 160 -12.25 7.81 -5.19
C LEU A 160 -13.45 7.45 -4.29
N HIS A 161 -13.30 7.64 -2.98
CA HIS A 161 -14.41 7.47 -2.02
C HIS A 161 -15.43 8.61 -2.10
N ASP A 162 -15.00 9.77 -2.56
CA ASP A 162 -15.82 10.95 -2.77
C ASP A 162 -15.17 11.86 -3.84
N TYR A 163 -15.73 13.05 -4.01
CA TYR A 163 -15.23 14.09 -4.90
C TYR A 163 -14.50 15.21 -4.14
N TRP A 164 -13.87 14.93 -2.99
CA TRP A 164 -13.21 15.94 -2.15
C TRP A 164 -12.18 16.78 -2.91
N LEU A 165 -11.44 16.18 -3.85
CA LEU A 165 -10.48 16.87 -4.72
C LEU A 165 -11.10 17.98 -5.57
N MET A 166 -12.41 17.90 -5.85
CA MET A 166 -13.15 18.88 -6.66
C MET A 166 -14.17 19.68 -5.85
N CYS A 167 -14.33 19.37 -4.56
CA CYS A 167 -15.43 19.91 -3.74
C CYS A 167 -15.09 21.34 -3.29
N PRO A 168 -15.79 22.39 -3.77
CA PRO A 168 -15.49 23.77 -3.38
C PRO A 168 -15.69 24.00 -1.87
N ARG A 169 -16.63 23.28 -1.24
CA ARG A 169 -16.82 23.29 0.22
C ARG A 169 -15.69 22.59 0.96
N GLY A 170 -15.25 21.44 0.47
CA GLY A 170 -14.13 20.68 1.04
C GLY A 170 -12.77 21.37 0.85
N GLN A 171 -12.68 22.27 -0.13
CA GLN A 171 -11.51 23.12 -0.36
C GLN A 171 -11.65 24.54 0.24
N PHE A 172 -12.79 24.85 0.89
CA PHE A 172 -13.15 26.20 1.39
C PHE A 172 -12.86 27.32 0.37
N LEU A 173 -13.19 27.08 -0.91
CA LEU A 173 -13.05 28.05 -2.01
C LEU A 173 -14.27 28.98 -2.12
N ILE A 174 -15.07 29.09 -1.06
CA ILE A 174 -16.30 29.91 -0.97
C ILE A 174 -16.19 30.94 0.13
#